data_AF-A0A150V0H6-F1
#
_entry.id   AF-A0A150V0H6-F1
#
_cell.length_a   1.000
_cell.length_b   1.000
_cell.length_c   1.000
_cell.angle_alpha   90.00
_cell.angle_beta   90.00
_cell.angle_gamma   90.00
#
_symmetry.space_group_name_H-M   'P 1'
#
loop_
_entity.id
_entity.type
_entity.pdbx_description
1 polymer ?
#
loop_
_entity_poly.entity_id
_entity_poly.type
_entity_poly.pdbx_seq_one_letter_code
_entity_poly.pdbx_strand_id
1 'polypeptide(L)'
;MADVTEDLLAITVDAADDAETASGEGSHVSRTYQSEADFQAQKAKYSAKTDNGNNYQILLKAVPQLNMPDDGSNGTHNLTKARLSKKDAQLLGYAVGELYYDKDYEKVVELCVKTRRVCEIDEKMSVILQRWIKRCEERLYGLK
;
A
#
# COMPACT_ATOMS: atom_id res chain seq x y z
N MET A 1 21.78 -49.67 10.06
CA MET A 1 20.90 -49.30 8.94
C MET A 1 19.59 -48.88 9.57
N ALA A 2 19.33 -47.57 9.60
CA ALA A 2 18.08 -47.03 10.11
C ALA A 2 16.99 -47.35 9.08
N ASP A 3 15.90 -47.95 9.52
CA ASP A 3 14.66 -47.96 8.75
C ASP A 3 13.53 -47.62 9.71
N VAL A 4 13.24 -46.32 9.75
CA VAL A 4 12.05 -45.75 10.38
C VAL A 4 11.37 -45.07 9.23
N THR A 5 10.16 -45.50 8.88
CA THR A 5 9.03 -44.71 8.34
C THR A 5 8.21 -45.54 7.35
N GLU A 6 7.13 -46.21 7.79
CA GLU A 6 5.94 -46.46 6.93
C GLU A 6 4.65 -46.68 7.77
N ASP A 7 4.53 -46.09 8.96
CA ASP A 7 3.33 -46.26 9.83
C ASP A 7 2.62 -44.95 10.18
N LEU A 8 2.86 -43.88 9.41
CA LEU A 8 2.37 -42.52 9.69
C LEU A 8 1.31 -42.00 8.70
N LEU A 9 0.80 -42.88 7.82
CA LEU A 9 -0.20 -42.52 6.80
C LEU A 9 -1.39 -43.49 6.71
N ALA A 10 -1.63 -44.32 7.72
CA ALA A 10 -2.85 -45.12 7.79
C ALA A 10 -4.01 -44.27 8.37
N ILE A 11 -4.61 -43.41 7.55
CA ILE A 11 -5.89 -42.78 7.88
C ILE A 11 -7.00 -43.78 7.55
N THR A 12 -7.43 -44.55 8.55
CA THR A 12 -8.65 -45.34 8.48
C THR A 12 -9.84 -44.39 8.58
N VAL A 13 -10.49 -44.11 7.44
CA VAL A 13 -11.77 -43.40 7.40
C VAL A 13 -12.84 -44.36 7.91
N ASP A 14 -13.29 -44.13 9.13
CA ASP A 14 -14.50 -44.75 9.68
C ASP A 14 -15.70 -44.21 8.90
N ALA A 15 -16.27 -45.04 8.03
CA ALA A 15 -17.47 -44.70 7.28
C ALA A 15 -18.67 -44.80 8.22
N ALA A 16 -18.85 -43.76 9.03
CA ALA A 16 -20.09 -43.54 9.77
C ALA A 16 -21.21 -43.23 8.76
N ASP A 17 -22.06 -44.24 8.60
CA ASP A 17 -23.47 -44.18 8.25
C ASP A 17 -24.12 -42.82 8.59
N ASP A 18 -24.40 -42.02 7.56
CA ASP A 18 -25.43 -40.98 7.62
C ASP A 18 -26.18 -40.99 6.29
N ALA A 19 -26.98 -42.04 6.15
CA ALA A 19 -28.04 -42.11 5.15
C ALA A 19 -29.16 -41.15 5.58
N GLU A 20 -29.05 -39.87 5.23
CA GLU A 20 -30.19 -38.96 5.22
C GLU A 20 -30.38 -38.32 3.84
N THR A 21 -31.51 -38.72 3.28
CA THR A 21 -32.22 -38.25 2.11
C THR A 21 -31.96 -36.80 1.67
N ALA A 22 -31.43 -36.66 0.46
CA ALA A 22 -31.68 -35.48 -0.39
C ALA A 22 -31.86 -35.91 -1.86
N SER A 23 -33.07 -36.39 -2.17
CA SER A 23 -33.61 -36.30 -3.53
C SER A 23 -33.73 -34.82 -3.88
N GLY A 24 -32.72 -34.31 -4.56
CA GLY A 24 -32.69 -32.96 -5.10
C GLY A 24 -31.75 -32.98 -6.29
N GLU A 25 -32.32 -33.00 -7.48
CA GLU A 25 -31.63 -32.89 -8.77
C GLU A 25 -31.05 -31.46 -8.90
N GLY A 26 -30.02 -31.19 -8.12
CA GLY A 26 -29.19 -30.00 -8.19
C GLY A 26 -27.79 -30.46 -8.56
N SER A 27 -27.33 -30.10 -9.76
CA SER A 27 -25.96 -30.36 -10.18
C SER A 27 -25.00 -30.01 -9.04
N HIS A 28 -24.31 -31.02 -8.50
CA HIS A 28 -23.26 -30.83 -7.50
C HIS A 28 -22.06 -30.20 -8.20
N VAL A 29 -22.17 -28.90 -8.48
CA VAL A 29 -21.07 -28.10 -9.01
C VAL A 29 -20.05 -27.97 -7.89
N SER A 30 -18.84 -28.48 -8.13
CA SER A 30 -17.73 -28.33 -7.19
C SER A 30 -17.59 -26.85 -6.79
N ARG A 31 -17.34 -26.57 -5.50
CA ARG A 31 -17.15 -25.20 -4.97
C ARG A 31 -16.08 -24.40 -5.73
N THR A 32 -15.19 -25.05 -6.46
CA THR A 32 -14.10 -24.46 -7.24
C THR A 32 -14.30 -24.55 -8.76
N TYR A 33 -15.41 -25.14 -9.24
CA TYR A 33 -15.67 -25.21 -10.67
C TYR A 33 -16.12 -23.85 -11.19
N GLN A 34 -15.36 -23.30 -12.13
CA GLN A 34 -15.72 -22.13 -12.93
C GLN A 34 -15.80 -22.59 -14.38
N SER A 35 -16.92 -22.31 -15.06
CA SER A 35 -17.02 -22.64 -16.48
C SER A 35 -16.04 -21.80 -17.30
N GLU A 36 -15.56 -22.33 -18.43
CA GLU A 36 -14.69 -21.58 -19.34
C GLU A 36 -15.36 -20.28 -19.80
N ALA A 37 -16.68 -20.30 -20.03
CA ALA A 37 -17.45 -19.11 -20.40
C ALA A 37 -17.43 -18.03 -19.30
N ASP A 38 -17.56 -18.42 -18.02
CA ASP A 38 -17.48 -17.49 -16.90
C ASP A 38 -16.08 -16.94 -16.68
N PHE A 39 -15.04 -17.75 -16.91
CA PHE A 39 -13.65 -17.31 -16.87
C PHE A 39 -13.37 -16.28 -17.97
N GLN A 40 -13.78 -16.54 -19.21
CA GLN A 40 -13.63 -15.59 -20.31
C GLN A 40 -14.43 -14.30 -20.06
N ALA A 41 -15.63 -14.40 -19.47
CA ALA A 41 -16.43 -13.24 -19.08
C ALA A 41 -15.75 -12.39 -17.99
N GLN A 42 -15.13 -13.01 -16.99
CA GLN A 42 -14.38 -12.29 -15.96
C GLN A 42 -13.09 -11.69 -16.50
N LYS A 43 -12.36 -12.41 -17.35
CA LYS A 43 -11.15 -11.93 -18.03
C LYS A 43 -11.45 -10.72 -18.92
N ALA A 44 -12.53 -10.76 -19.69
CA ALA A 44 -12.96 -9.64 -20.53
C ALA A 44 -13.36 -8.40 -19.70
N LYS A 45 -13.89 -8.61 -18.49
CA LYS A 45 -14.21 -7.53 -17.53
C LYS A 45 -13.02 -7.09 -16.69
N TYR A 46 -11.95 -7.88 -16.65
CA TYR A 46 -10.78 -7.58 -15.83
C TYR A 46 -9.95 -6.48 -16.49
N SER A 47 -9.92 -5.32 -15.84
CA SER A 47 -8.90 -4.32 -16.08
C SER A 47 -8.00 -4.25 -14.87
N ALA A 48 -6.69 -4.40 -15.07
CA ALA A 48 -5.73 -4.11 -14.03
C ALA A 48 -5.86 -2.64 -13.62
N LYS A 49 -5.90 -2.37 -12.31
CA LYS A 49 -5.80 -0.99 -11.81
C LYS A 49 -4.34 -0.59 -11.91
N THR A 50 -3.99 0.11 -12.98
CA THR A 50 -2.68 0.73 -13.13
C THR A 50 -2.71 2.07 -12.39
N ASP A 51 -1.72 2.32 -11.54
CA ASP A 51 -1.50 3.67 -11.02
C ASP A 51 -0.79 4.49 -12.11
N ASN A 52 -1.41 5.58 -12.54
CA ASN A 52 -0.94 6.41 -13.64
C ASN A 52 0.10 7.46 -13.21
N GLY A 53 0.57 7.43 -11.95
CA GLY A 53 1.68 8.27 -11.48
C GLY A 53 1.31 9.73 -11.27
N ASN A 54 0.30 9.99 -10.43
CA ASN A 54 -0.10 11.35 -10.07
C ASN A 54 -0.31 11.56 -8.57
N ASN A 55 0.32 10.73 -7.75
CA ASN A 55 0.14 10.79 -6.30
C ASN A 55 0.64 12.12 -5.74
N TYR A 56 1.69 12.70 -6.32
CA TYR A 56 2.20 13.99 -5.89
C TYR A 56 1.17 15.13 -6.08
N GLN A 57 0.52 15.25 -7.23
CA GLN A 57 -0.47 16.33 -7.41
C GLN A 57 -1.75 16.06 -6.60
N ILE A 58 -2.15 14.79 -6.44
CA ILE A 58 -3.28 14.43 -5.58
C ILE A 58 -2.99 14.85 -4.14
N LEU A 59 -1.75 14.65 -3.66
CA LEU A 59 -1.32 15.11 -2.34
C LEU A 59 -1.43 16.63 -2.20
N LEU A 60 -0.95 17.39 -3.18
CA LEU A 60 -1.02 18.86 -3.14
C LEU A 60 -2.46 19.38 -3.13
N LYS A 61 -3.40 18.65 -3.76
CA LYS A 61 -4.84 18.96 -3.69
C LYS A 61 -5.46 18.59 -2.34
N ALA A 62 -5.07 17.44 -1.78
CA ALA A 62 -5.57 16.96 -0.49
C ALA A 62 -5.05 17.78 0.69
N VAL A 63 -3.80 18.25 0.60
CA VAL A 63 -3.12 19.04 1.63
C VAL A 63 -2.63 20.35 1.01
N PRO A 64 -3.51 21.35 0.84
CA PRO A 64 -3.16 22.61 0.18
C PRO A 64 -1.99 23.36 0.87
N GLN A 65 -1.73 23.10 2.15
CA GLN A 65 -0.61 23.69 2.88
C GLN A 65 0.75 23.30 2.31
N LEU A 66 0.85 22.14 1.65
CA LEU A 66 2.06 21.71 0.95
C LEU A 66 2.26 22.42 -0.40
N ASN A 67 1.23 23.07 -0.95
CA ASN A 67 1.31 23.78 -2.23
C ASN A 67 1.58 25.28 -2.07
N MET A 68 1.47 25.83 -0.85
CA MET A 68 1.71 27.26 -0.64
C MET A 68 3.19 27.63 -0.88
N PRO A 69 3.49 28.75 -1.57
CA PRO A 69 4.86 29.21 -1.73
C PRO A 69 5.49 29.48 -0.36
N ASP A 70 6.79 29.25 -0.25
CA ASP A 70 7.54 29.52 0.97
C ASP A 70 7.68 31.03 1.12
N ASP A 71 6.65 31.68 1.67
CA ASP A 71 6.72 33.10 1.94
C ASP A 71 7.77 33.29 3.05
N GLY A 72 8.92 33.87 2.67
CA GLY A 72 10.10 34.08 3.50
C GLY A 72 9.89 35.03 4.68
N SER A 73 8.63 35.30 5.03
CA SER A 73 8.28 36.01 6.24
C SER A 73 8.54 35.09 7.43
N ASN A 74 9.54 35.46 8.22
CA ASN A 74 9.72 35.12 9.63
C ASN A 74 8.54 35.65 10.48
N GLY A 75 7.32 35.47 9.98
CA GLY A 75 6.08 35.91 10.56
C GLY A 75 5.60 34.85 11.52
N THR A 76 5.59 35.22 12.79
CA THR A 76 4.77 34.67 13.87
C THR A 76 3.30 34.57 13.47
N HIS A 77 2.97 33.69 12.54
CA HIS A 77 1.61 33.25 12.33
C HIS A 77 1.49 31.89 13.00
N ASN A 78 0.81 31.89 14.15
CA ASN A 78 0.16 30.72 14.73
C ASN A 78 -0.91 30.18 13.77
N LEU A 79 -0.55 29.86 12.52
CA LEU A 79 -1.33 28.93 11.72
C LEU A 79 -1.07 27.58 12.37
N THR A 80 -2.06 27.13 13.14
CA THR A 80 -2.14 25.75 13.65
C THR A 80 -1.68 24.82 12.53
N LYS A 81 -0.58 24.12 12.79
CA LYS A 81 0.00 23.17 11.83
C LYS A 81 -1.11 22.25 11.31
N ALA A 82 -1.09 21.95 10.02
CA ALA A 82 -2.14 21.14 9.42
C ALA A 82 -2.04 19.70 9.93
N ARG A 83 -3.09 19.21 10.60
CA ARG A 83 -3.13 17.81 11.03
C ARG A 83 -3.38 16.91 9.82
N LEU A 84 -2.42 16.05 9.50
CA LEU A 84 -2.56 15.06 8.43
C LEU A 84 -3.54 13.97 8.88
N SER A 85 -4.54 13.68 8.05
CA SER A 85 -5.36 12.49 8.27
C SER A 85 -4.55 11.23 7.93
N LYS A 86 -5.03 10.06 8.37
CA LYS A 86 -4.39 8.77 8.02
C LYS A 86 -4.29 8.56 6.51
N LYS A 87 -5.30 9.02 5.75
CA LYS A 87 -5.31 8.93 4.29
C LYS A 87 -4.24 9.85 3.68
N ASP A 88 -4.10 11.06 4.20
CA ASP A 88 -3.11 12.03 3.70
C ASP A 88 -1.68 11.57 4.02
N ALA A 89 -1.46 10.99 5.19
CA ALA A 89 -0.18 10.39 5.56
C ALA A 89 0.20 9.21 4.65
N GLN A 90 -0.78 8.39 4.26
CA GLN A 90 -0.58 7.28 3.33
C GLN A 90 -0.30 7.79 1.90
N LEU A 91 -1.06 8.80 1.46
CA LEU A 91 -0.87 9.48 0.19
C LEU A 91 0.49 10.17 0.10
N LEU A 92 0.97 10.76 1.19
CA LEU A 92 2.33 11.30 1.30
C LEU A 92 3.37 10.22 1.04
N GLY A 93 3.20 9.04 1.62
CA GLY A 93 4.09 7.90 1.35
C GLY A 93 4.06 7.44 -0.11
N TYR A 94 2.89 7.44 -0.75
CA TYR A 94 2.77 7.13 -2.18
C TYR A 94 3.44 8.18 -3.06
N ALA A 95 3.22 9.47 -2.78
CA ALA A 95 3.86 10.57 -3.48
C ALA A 95 5.40 10.51 -3.35
N VAL A 96 5.92 10.23 -2.15
CA VAL A 96 7.36 10.05 -1.94
C VAL A 96 7.88 8.83 -2.70
N GLY A 97 7.14 7.72 -2.70
CA GLY A 97 7.50 6.51 -3.45
C GLY A 97 7.54 6.72 -4.96
N GLU A 98 6.56 7.44 -5.50
CA GLU A 98 6.49 7.86 -6.91
C GLU A 98 7.70 8.73 -7.28
N LEU A 99 7.92 9.83 -6.57
CA LEU A 99 9.06 10.73 -6.81
C LEU A 99 10.42 10.01 -6.67
N TYR A 100 10.53 9.08 -5.71
CA TYR A 100 11.74 8.28 -5.55
C TYR A 100 11.97 7.33 -6.72
N TYR A 101 10.91 6.71 -7.26
CA TYR A 101 10.98 5.85 -8.45
C TYR A 101 11.40 6.66 -9.68
N ASP A 102 10.87 7.87 -9.83
CA ASP A 102 11.21 8.81 -10.91
C ASP A 102 12.60 9.45 -10.73
N LYS A 103 13.30 9.15 -9.63
CA LYS A 103 14.62 9.68 -9.26
C LYS A 103 14.65 11.19 -9.00
N ASP A 104 13.49 11.79 -8.75
CA ASP A 104 13.33 13.19 -8.36
C ASP A 104 13.63 13.36 -6.85
N TYR A 105 14.85 13.00 -6.45
CA TYR A 105 15.27 12.99 -5.05
C TYR A 105 15.23 14.38 -4.40
N GLU A 106 15.49 15.44 -5.16
CA GLU A 106 15.40 16.83 -4.67
C GLU A 106 13.99 17.17 -4.21
N LYS A 107 12.98 16.82 -5.02
CA LYS A 107 11.56 17.03 -4.67
C LYS A 107 11.14 16.19 -3.47
N VAL A 108 11.68 14.97 -3.31
CA VAL A 108 11.42 14.16 -2.11
C VAL A 108 11.92 14.86 -0.86
N VAL A 109 13.15 15.40 -0.89
CA VAL A 109 13.74 16.14 0.23
C VAL A 109 12.91 17.39 0.53
N GLU A 110 12.60 18.19 -0.49
CA GLU A 110 11.79 19.40 -0.36
C GLU A 110 10.42 19.09 0.27
N LEU A 111 9.72 18.07 -0.25
CA LEU A 111 8.42 17.65 0.26
C LEU A 111 8.50 17.25 1.73
N CYS A 112 9.48 16.43 2.11
CA CYS A 112 9.65 15.98 3.49
C CYS A 112 9.95 17.14 4.46
N VAL A 113 10.82 18.07 4.06
CA VAL A 113 11.15 19.27 4.85
C VAL A 113 9.93 20.16 4.99
N LYS A 114 9.21 20.39 3.89
CA LYS A 114 7.99 21.21 3.89
C LYS A 114 6.91 20.60 4.77
N THR A 115 6.68 19.28 4.69
CA THR A 115 5.73 18.59 5.57
C THR A 115 6.07 18.80 7.04
N ARG A 116 7.35 18.71 7.44
CA ARG A 116 7.80 18.98 8.83
C ARG A 116 7.49 20.40 9.31
N ARG A 117 7.55 21.37 8.41
CA ARG A 117 7.25 22.77 8.71
C ARG A 117 5.74 23.01 8.85
N VAL A 118 4.95 22.53 7.89
CA VAL A 118 3.54 22.93 7.75
C VAL A 118 2.53 21.97 8.40
N CYS A 119 2.91 20.71 8.65
CA CYS A 119 2.01 19.70 9.21
C CYS A 119 2.32 19.37 10.67
N GLU A 120 1.30 18.95 11.42
CA GLU A 120 1.48 18.31 12.72
C GLU A 120 1.96 16.89 12.48
N ILE A 121 3.15 16.58 12.97
CA ILE A 121 3.82 15.30 12.74
C ILE A 121 4.08 14.65 14.10
N ASP A 122 3.73 13.37 14.21
CA ASP A 122 4.10 12.56 15.36
C ASP A 122 5.59 12.17 15.30
N GLU A 123 6.13 11.67 16.40
CA GLU A 123 7.54 11.29 16.45
C GLU A 123 7.89 10.19 15.45
N LYS A 124 6.95 9.26 15.21
CA LYS A 124 7.13 8.16 14.24
C LYS A 124 7.25 8.67 12.81
N MET A 125 6.32 9.52 12.36
CA MET A 125 6.37 10.10 11.02
C MET A 125 7.58 11.02 10.89
N SER A 126 7.97 11.74 11.95
CA SER A 126 9.19 12.54 11.96
C SER A 126 10.42 11.69 11.63
N VAL A 127 10.57 10.52 12.25
CA VAL A 127 11.67 9.57 11.97
C VAL A 127 11.60 9.03 10.54
N ILE A 128 10.39 8.73 10.04
CA ILE A 128 10.19 8.24 8.66
C ILE A 128 10.64 9.28 7.63
N LEU A 129 10.22 10.54 7.79
CA LEU A 129 10.62 11.64 6.90
C LEU A 129 12.13 11.85 6.92
N GLN A 130 12.76 11.80 8.09
CA GLN A 130 14.22 11.90 8.21
C GLN A 130 14.95 10.77 7.48
N ARG A 131 14.41 9.55 7.55
CA ARG A 131 14.97 8.40 6.83
C ARG A 131 14.88 8.58 5.32
N TRP A 132 13.77 9.12 4.81
CA TRP A 132 13.62 9.42 3.39
C TRP A 132 14.56 10.52 2.94
N ILE A 133 14.66 11.62 3.69
CA ILE A 133 15.60 12.72 3.41
C ILE A 133 17.02 12.16 3.32
N LYS A 134 17.49 11.48 4.38
CA LYS A 134 18.85 10.92 4.41
C LYS A 134 19.11 10.00 3.21
N ARG A 135 18.18 9.09 2.91
CA ARG A 135 18.33 8.18 1.77
C ARG A 135 18.40 8.92 0.43
N CYS A 136 17.64 10.00 0.26
CA CYS A 136 17.65 10.79 -0.96
C CYS A 136 18.92 11.64 -1.06
N GLU A 137 19.40 12.21 0.05
CA GLU A 137 20.66 12.95 0.12
C GLU A 137 21.86 12.05 -0.20
N GLU A 138 21.90 10.81 0.32
CA GLU A 138 22.91 9.81 -0.04
C GLU A 138 22.92 9.53 -1.55
N ARG A 139 21.75 9.54 -2.21
CA ARG A 139 21.64 9.33 -3.66
C ARG A 139 22.04 10.55 -4.47
N LEU A 140 21.72 11.75 -3.99
CA LEU A 140 22.05 13.02 -4.66
C LEU A 140 23.55 13.34 -4.56
N TYR A 141 24.12 13.22 -3.37
CA TYR A 141 25.48 13.67 -3.08
C TYR A 141 26.49 12.53 -3.04
N GLY A 142 26.05 11.27 -3.17
CA GLY A 142 26.94 10.11 -3.14
C GLY A 142 27.63 9.88 -1.79
N LEU A 143 27.12 10.49 -0.72
CA LEU A 143 27.62 10.33 0.64
C LEU A 143 27.28 8.91 1.11
N LYS A 144 28.29 8.07 1.32
CA LYS A 144 28.19 6.72 1.90
C LYS A 144 28.67 6.73 3.34
#